data_AF-A0A8S2SPK7-F1
#
_entry.id   AF-A0A8S2SPK7-F1
#
_cell.length_a   1.000
_cell.length_b   1.000
_cell.length_c   1.000
_cell.angle_alpha   90.00
_cell.angle_beta   90.00
_cell.angle_gamma   90.00
#
_symmetry.space_group_name_H-M   'P 1'
#
loop_
_entity.id
_entity.type
_entity.pdbx_description
1 polymer ?
#
loop_
_entity_poly.entity_id
_entity_poly.type
_entity_poly.pdbx_seq_one_letter_code
_entity_poly.pdbx_strand_id
1 'polypeptide(L)'
;DIVALDDTTKGILPLEIYKLVERRREVKKLIKEKKNLTDEQLVQYDIRQKAYKLTANSLYGCLGFKHSRFFCKQLAAFITCKGREILMQAKNIVERMNYDVIYGDTDSIMINTNSIDYDQVMAIGAKIRNEINRQYKSVEIGIDGVFKCMLLLKKKKYAALIVEKTPTQEFIYKTELKGLDIVRRDWCQLARSTGEFVVSIILSGQSRDDVLDKIHNRLRDLGDEMRNGKITMEEYEINRQLSKDPSDYSDAKSLPHVQIALRFNTNSTGRKMKRGDTISYIVCEDGTQNSAMQRGYLREEISSSSSLIVDINYYLHQQVLPVISRLLEPFDGTDQAYLAQCLGLDSSKYKARQQKNYLKDNENNIENNDDDDFNDELLLGEGSEAFKQCDPFVFPCVQCDTLNFWNAPFIFNEDKTCISPLLRCKNVNCSSQPIDHVVYLRNRLTLMINKAIRRYYQNWLRCDDDTCCAFRTRQTPLGILHKRHLCTSCSKSELITEYDDRQLNLQLRFLKQLFNIDAYKNSINRTKIEQVDAYFKTLSVDVTRSIHKNMTELQLHIDRIIQKSGYAEVCISNLFAQFYFNA
;
A
#
# COMPACT_ATOMS: atom_id res chain seq x y z
N ASP A 1 -42.38 22.31 8.16
CA ASP A 1 -42.84 22.89 6.88
C ASP A 1 -42.00 22.39 5.72
N ILE A 2 -42.29 21.18 5.23
CA ILE A 2 -41.81 20.72 3.92
C ILE A 2 -42.92 21.10 2.95
N VAL A 3 -42.82 22.29 2.37
CA VAL A 3 -43.67 22.67 1.25
C VAL A 3 -43.35 21.69 0.13
N ALA A 4 -44.34 20.90 -0.29
CA ALA A 4 -44.24 20.08 -1.48
C ALA A 4 -43.94 21.02 -2.66
N LEU A 5 -42.68 21.04 -3.09
CA LEU A 5 -42.28 21.77 -4.28
C LEU A 5 -42.87 21.03 -5.48
N ASP A 6 -43.58 21.78 -6.30
CA ASP A 6 -44.13 21.32 -7.57
C ASP A 6 -42.96 20.79 -8.43
N ASP A 7 -43.06 19.54 -8.93
CA ASP A 7 -42.00 18.79 -9.66
C ASP A 7 -41.48 19.52 -10.91
N THR A 8 -42.12 20.62 -11.30
CA THR A 8 -41.80 21.44 -12.46
C THR A 8 -40.80 22.57 -12.17
N THR A 9 -40.64 23.00 -10.90
CA THR A 9 -39.79 24.17 -10.56
C THR A 9 -38.42 23.75 -10.04
N LYS A 10 -37.35 24.16 -10.75
CA LYS A 10 -35.98 23.91 -10.32
C LYS A 10 -35.68 24.69 -9.04
N GLY A 11 -35.13 24.01 -8.03
CA GLY A 11 -34.61 24.66 -6.83
C GLY A 11 -33.44 25.62 -7.11
N ILE A 12 -33.11 26.46 -6.12
CA ILE A 12 -32.10 27.53 -6.25
C ILE A 12 -30.73 26.97 -6.67
N LEU A 13 -30.25 25.91 -6.01
CA LEU A 13 -28.94 25.33 -6.29
C LEU A 13 -28.85 24.75 -7.71
N PRO A 14 -29.78 23.89 -8.18
CA PRO A 14 -29.83 23.46 -9.58
C PRO A 14 -29.89 24.61 -10.59
N LEU A 15 -30.62 25.69 -10.29
CA LEU A 15 -30.74 26.85 -11.18
C LEU A 15 -29.41 27.59 -11.34
N GLU A 16 -28.69 27.84 -10.24
CA GLU A 16 -27.39 28.52 -10.30
C GLU A 16 -26.30 27.64 -10.95
N ILE A 17 -26.29 26.33 -10.68
CA ILE A 17 -25.40 25.39 -11.37
C ILE A 17 -25.69 25.38 -12.88
N TYR A 18 -26.98 25.37 -13.27
CA TYR A 18 -27.37 25.42 -14.68
C TYR A 18 -26.81 26.66 -15.38
N LYS A 19 -26.94 27.85 -14.78
CA LYS A 19 -26.36 29.10 -15.32
C LYS A 19 -24.84 29.02 -15.48
N LEU A 20 -24.12 28.43 -14.52
CA LEU A 20 -22.67 28.28 -14.59
C LEU A 20 -22.25 27.33 -15.73
N VAL A 21 -22.97 26.21 -15.90
CA VAL A 21 -22.68 25.22 -16.95
C VAL A 21 -22.99 25.77 -18.34
N GLU A 22 -24.11 26.48 -18.50
CA GLU A 22 -24.47 27.12 -19.77
C GLU A 22 -23.44 28.17 -20.20
N ARG A 23 -23.03 29.07 -19.30
CA ARG A 23 -21.95 30.04 -19.58
C ARG A 23 -20.64 29.35 -19.96
N ARG A 24 -20.33 28.22 -19.34
CA ARG A 24 -19.15 27.42 -19.70
C ARG A 24 -19.29 26.80 -21.09
N ARG A 25 -20.48 26.34 -21.48
CA ARG A 25 -20.78 25.81 -22.82
C ARG A 25 -20.62 26.89 -23.89
N GLU A 26 -21.14 28.09 -23.63
CA GLU A 26 -20.97 29.26 -24.52
C GLU A 26 -19.48 29.58 -24.75
N VAL A 27 -18.68 29.70 -23.68
CA VAL A 27 -17.24 29.97 -23.80
C VAL A 27 -16.53 28.85 -24.57
N LYS A 28 -16.86 27.58 -24.32
CA LYS A 28 -16.28 26.46 -25.09
C LYS A 28 -16.68 26.49 -26.56
N LYS A 29 -17.89 26.94 -26.89
CA LYS A 29 -18.35 27.10 -28.28
C LYS A 29 -17.51 28.16 -28.99
N LEU A 30 -17.28 29.31 -28.35
CA LEU A 30 -16.41 30.36 -28.87
C LEU A 30 -14.99 29.86 -29.14
N ILE A 31 -14.41 29.08 -28.21
CA ILE A 31 -13.08 28.47 -28.41
C ILE A 31 -13.06 27.54 -29.63
N LYS A 32 -14.11 26.74 -29.84
CA LYS A 32 -14.19 25.79 -30.97
C LYS A 32 -14.37 26.47 -32.32
N GLU A 33 -15.02 27.62 -32.35
CA GLU A 33 -15.32 28.33 -33.59
C GLU A 33 -14.06 28.93 -34.28
N LYS A 34 -12.90 28.93 -33.59
CA LYS A 34 -11.47 29.11 -33.99
C LYS A 34 -11.07 30.12 -35.08
N LYS A 35 -11.96 30.61 -35.94
CA LYS A 35 -11.62 31.26 -37.20
C LYS A 35 -11.06 32.67 -37.05
N ASN A 36 -11.24 33.35 -35.90
CA ASN A 36 -10.87 34.76 -35.72
C ASN A 36 -10.32 35.09 -34.31
N LEU A 37 -9.71 34.14 -33.60
CA LEU A 37 -9.23 34.36 -32.23
C LEU A 37 -7.73 34.62 -32.19
N THR A 38 -7.30 35.67 -31.49
CA THR A 38 -5.89 35.86 -31.15
C THR A 38 -5.46 34.91 -30.03
N ASP A 39 -4.15 34.64 -29.93
CA ASP A 39 -3.60 33.77 -28.86
C ASP A 39 -3.95 34.29 -27.46
N GLU A 40 -3.98 35.61 -27.27
CA GLU A 40 -4.40 36.24 -26.01
C GLU A 40 -5.88 35.92 -25.68
N GLN A 41 -6.76 35.99 -26.67
CA GLN A 41 -8.19 35.66 -26.48
C GLN A 41 -8.38 34.17 -26.18
N LEU A 42 -7.59 33.28 -26.79
CA LEU A 42 -7.61 31.85 -26.49
C LEU A 42 -7.21 31.59 -25.03
N VAL A 43 -6.14 32.22 -24.55
CA VAL A 43 -5.71 32.13 -23.14
C VAL A 43 -6.81 32.67 -22.21
N GLN A 44 -7.41 33.82 -22.54
CA GLN A 44 -8.47 34.41 -21.75
C GLN A 44 -9.71 33.49 -21.64
N TYR A 45 -10.15 32.91 -22.75
CA TYR A 45 -11.29 31.99 -22.75
C TYR A 45 -10.97 30.67 -22.05
N ASP A 46 -9.75 30.16 -22.16
CA ASP A 46 -9.33 28.98 -21.40
C ASP A 46 -9.31 29.24 -19.88
N ILE A 47 -8.81 30.41 -19.43
CA ILE A 47 -8.90 30.82 -18.02
C ILE A 47 -10.37 30.91 -17.59
N ARG A 48 -11.23 31.52 -18.41
CA ARG A 48 -12.66 31.69 -18.09
C ARG A 48 -13.40 30.36 -17.98
N GLN A 49 -13.17 29.40 -18.88
CA GLN A 49 -13.81 28.08 -18.79
C GLN A 49 -13.30 27.28 -17.58
N LYS A 50 -12.00 27.41 -17.24
CA LYS A 50 -11.41 26.81 -16.03
C LYS A 50 -12.03 27.38 -14.77
N ALA A 51 -12.21 28.70 -14.70
CA ALA A 51 -12.86 29.37 -13.57
C ALA A 51 -14.30 28.87 -13.38
N TYR A 52 -15.11 28.82 -14.44
CA TYR A 52 -16.47 28.27 -14.34
C TYR A 52 -16.49 26.80 -13.88
N LYS A 53 -15.57 25.96 -14.38
CA LYS A 53 -15.42 24.56 -13.94
C LYS A 53 -15.12 24.50 -12.44
N LEU A 54 -14.13 25.27 -11.98
CA LEU A 54 -13.70 25.27 -10.59
C LEU A 54 -14.81 25.74 -9.65
N THR A 55 -15.50 26.83 -10.00
CA THR A 55 -16.63 27.34 -9.21
C THR A 55 -17.75 26.32 -9.10
N ALA A 56 -18.14 25.69 -10.21
CA ALA A 56 -19.19 24.67 -10.20
C ALA A 56 -18.83 23.46 -9.33
N ASN A 57 -17.60 22.96 -9.44
CA ASN A 57 -17.13 21.83 -8.63
C ASN A 57 -17.02 22.19 -7.13
N SER A 58 -16.61 23.43 -6.83
CA SER A 58 -16.50 23.92 -5.45
C SER A 58 -17.85 24.03 -4.73
N LEU A 59 -18.98 24.17 -5.44
CA LEU A 59 -20.31 24.20 -4.83
C LEU A 59 -20.63 22.91 -4.07
N TYR A 60 -20.22 21.75 -4.59
CA TYR A 60 -20.29 20.49 -3.84
C TYR A 60 -19.43 20.54 -2.56
N GLY A 61 -18.20 21.07 -2.67
CA GLY A 61 -17.32 21.27 -1.51
C GLY A 61 -17.93 22.15 -0.43
N CYS A 62 -18.67 23.20 -0.81
CA CYS A 62 -19.40 24.06 0.11
C CYS A 62 -20.49 23.31 0.89
N LEU A 63 -21.15 22.31 0.29
CA LEU A 63 -22.16 21.49 0.97
C LEU A 63 -21.53 20.49 1.94
N GLY A 64 -20.36 19.93 1.59
CA GLY A 64 -19.66 18.92 2.39
C GLY A 64 -18.75 19.49 3.50
N PHE A 65 -18.40 20.77 3.45
CA PHE A 65 -17.48 21.37 4.41
C PHE A 65 -18.19 21.85 5.67
N LYS A 66 -17.85 21.26 6.83
CA LYS A 66 -18.50 21.53 8.13
C LYS A 66 -18.53 23.01 8.54
N HIS A 67 -17.51 23.79 8.17
CA HIS A 67 -17.43 25.22 8.51
C HIS A 67 -17.97 26.14 7.39
N SER A 68 -18.58 25.58 6.35
CA SER A 68 -19.26 26.35 5.32
C SER A 68 -20.59 26.90 5.83
N ARG A 69 -20.92 28.13 5.42
CA ARG A 69 -22.26 28.71 5.65
C ARG A 69 -23.38 27.87 5.02
N PHE A 70 -23.08 27.14 3.94
CA PHE A 70 -24.03 26.31 3.21
C PHE A 70 -23.85 24.81 3.51
N PHE A 71 -23.31 24.46 4.67
CA PHE A 71 -23.09 23.05 5.03
C PHE A 71 -24.40 22.26 5.08
N CYS A 72 -24.46 21.16 4.32
CA CYS A 72 -25.57 20.22 4.30
C CYS A 72 -25.04 18.80 4.07
N LYS A 73 -24.76 18.08 5.17
CA LYS A 73 -24.18 16.73 5.15
C LYS A 73 -25.04 15.74 4.34
N GLN A 74 -26.35 15.80 4.50
CA GLN A 74 -27.29 14.87 3.86
C GLN A 74 -27.23 15.01 2.33
N LEU A 75 -27.22 16.25 1.82
CA LEU A 75 -27.15 16.51 0.39
C LEU A 75 -25.78 16.10 -0.19
N ALA A 76 -24.69 16.40 0.52
CA ALA A 76 -23.36 15.95 0.12
C ALA A 76 -23.26 14.41 0.10
N ALA A 77 -23.79 13.73 1.12
CA ALA A 77 -23.83 12.27 1.19
C ALA A 77 -24.66 11.67 0.04
N PHE A 78 -25.83 12.24 -0.26
CA PHE A 78 -26.66 11.84 -1.39
C PHE A 78 -25.92 11.96 -2.73
N ILE A 79 -25.24 13.08 -2.98
CA ILE A 79 -24.44 13.30 -4.20
C ILE A 79 -23.33 12.23 -4.31
N THR A 80 -22.59 11.97 -3.24
CA THR A 80 -21.53 10.93 -3.28
C THR A 80 -22.07 9.52 -3.41
N CYS A 81 -23.25 9.24 -2.85
CA CYS A 81 -23.95 7.96 -3.01
C CYS A 81 -24.31 7.74 -4.48
N LYS A 82 -24.95 8.74 -5.11
CA LYS A 82 -25.28 8.70 -6.54
C LYS A 82 -24.04 8.62 -7.43
N GLY A 83 -22.94 9.28 -7.08
CA GLY A 83 -21.67 9.13 -7.78
C GLY A 83 -21.15 7.68 -7.78
N ARG A 84 -21.13 7.02 -6.61
CA ARG A 84 -20.74 5.60 -6.50
C ARG A 84 -21.70 4.68 -7.24
N GLU A 85 -23.01 4.90 -7.10
CA GLU A 85 -24.05 4.12 -7.80
C GLU A 85 -23.87 4.20 -9.32
N ILE A 86 -23.66 5.40 -9.87
CA ILE A 86 -23.44 5.61 -11.31
C ILE A 86 -22.15 4.92 -11.77
N LEU A 87 -21.07 5.01 -11.00
CA LEU A 87 -19.79 4.38 -11.32
C LEU A 87 -19.93 2.84 -11.36
N MET A 88 -20.61 2.26 -10.36
CA MET A 88 -20.87 0.81 -10.31
C MET A 88 -21.81 0.36 -11.44
N GLN A 89 -22.83 1.15 -11.77
CA GLN A 89 -23.69 0.85 -12.91
C GLN A 89 -22.91 0.89 -14.23
N ALA A 90 -22.00 1.86 -14.40
CA ALA A 90 -21.12 1.92 -15.56
C ALA A 90 -20.20 0.69 -15.64
N LYS A 91 -19.58 0.28 -14.53
CA LYS A 91 -18.82 -0.99 -14.43
C LYS A 91 -19.67 -2.17 -14.90
N ASN A 92 -20.85 -2.35 -14.30
CA ASN A 92 -21.73 -3.48 -14.59
C ASN A 92 -22.23 -3.50 -16.05
N ILE A 93 -22.39 -2.34 -16.70
CA ILE A 93 -22.76 -2.27 -18.12
C ILE A 93 -21.59 -2.76 -18.99
N VAL A 94 -20.38 -2.32 -18.70
CA VAL A 94 -19.17 -2.71 -19.43
C VAL A 94 -18.90 -4.20 -19.30
N GLU A 95 -19.00 -4.75 -18.09
CA GLU A 95 -18.81 -6.19 -17.85
C GLU A 95 -19.88 -7.04 -18.53
N ARG A 96 -21.15 -6.59 -18.54
CA ARG A 96 -22.22 -7.25 -19.31
C ARG A 96 -21.99 -7.24 -20.83
N MET A 97 -21.14 -6.35 -21.32
CA MET A 97 -20.72 -6.31 -22.72
C MET A 97 -19.46 -7.17 -22.97
N ASN A 98 -19.03 -7.98 -22.00
CA ASN A 98 -17.84 -8.84 -22.02
C ASN A 98 -16.52 -8.06 -22.18
N TYR A 99 -16.39 -6.91 -21.50
CA TYR A 99 -15.14 -6.18 -21.39
C TYR A 99 -14.69 -6.05 -19.94
N ASP A 100 -13.39 -6.11 -19.71
CA ASP A 100 -12.82 -6.08 -18.37
C ASP A 100 -12.60 -4.63 -17.90
N VAL A 101 -13.17 -4.28 -16.75
CA VAL A 101 -12.92 -2.99 -16.10
C VAL A 101 -11.71 -3.12 -15.18
N ILE A 102 -10.56 -2.59 -15.61
CA ILE A 102 -9.28 -2.76 -14.89
C ILE A 102 -9.06 -1.72 -13.79
N TYR A 103 -9.75 -0.59 -13.85
CA TYR A 103 -9.62 0.47 -12.85
C TYR A 103 -10.83 1.40 -12.87
N GLY A 104 -11.15 1.99 -11.71
CA GLY A 104 -12.12 3.05 -11.58
C GLY A 104 -11.78 4.01 -10.44
N ASP A 105 -11.94 5.31 -10.67
CA ASP A 105 -11.72 6.34 -9.65
C ASP A 105 -12.75 7.46 -9.80
N THR A 106 -13.73 7.47 -8.89
CA THR A 106 -14.75 8.50 -8.68
C THR A 106 -15.65 8.81 -9.88
N ASP A 107 -15.08 9.31 -10.98
CA ASP A 107 -15.74 9.73 -12.22
C ASP A 107 -15.08 9.16 -13.49
N SER A 108 -14.12 8.25 -13.34
CA SER A 108 -13.39 7.60 -14.43
C SER A 108 -13.44 6.08 -14.33
N ILE A 109 -13.49 5.41 -15.50
CA ILE A 109 -13.35 3.95 -15.65
C ILE A 109 -12.32 3.68 -16.75
N MET A 110 -11.47 2.68 -16.53
CA MET A 110 -10.49 2.20 -17.50
C MET A 110 -10.86 0.78 -17.90
N ILE A 111 -10.90 0.53 -19.20
CA ILE A 111 -11.47 -0.68 -19.78
C ILE A 111 -10.39 -1.34 -20.63
N ASN A 112 -10.10 -2.60 -20.36
CA ASN A 112 -9.28 -3.41 -21.24
C ASN A 112 -10.17 -3.95 -22.38
N THR A 113 -9.85 -3.53 -23.60
CA THR A 113 -10.60 -3.93 -24.81
C THR A 113 -10.02 -5.16 -25.50
N ASN A 114 -8.82 -5.63 -25.08
CA ASN A 114 -8.07 -6.71 -25.72
C ASN A 114 -7.84 -6.53 -27.23
N SER A 115 -7.96 -5.29 -27.75
CA SER A 115 -7.71 -4.96 -29.16
C SER A 115 -6.43 -4.14 -29.31
N ILE A 116 -5.68 -4.46 -30.36
CA ILE A 116 -4.48 -3.73 -30.78
C ILE A 116 -4.79 -2.65 -31.83
N ASP A 117 -6.00 -2.67 -32.43
CA ASP A 117 -6.40 -1.71 -33.46
C ASP A 117 -7.11 -0.51 -32.83
N TYR A 118 -6.48 0.66 -32.97
CA TYR A 118 -6.98 1.93 -32.44
C TYR A 118 -8.40 2.28 -32.92
N ASP A 119 -8.71 2.05 -34.21
CA ASP A 119 -10.01 2.44 -34.75
C ASP A 119 -11.13 1.53 -34.19
N GLN A 120 -10.84 0.24 -34.03
CA GLN A 120 -11.72 -0.70 -33.34
C GLN A 120 -11.92 -0.31 -31.87
N VAL A 121 -10.86 0.06 -31.14
CA VAL A 121 -10.95 0.52 -29.75
C VAL A 121 -11.84 1.75 -29.63
N MET A 122 -11.69 2.73 -30.53
CA MET A 122 -12.54 3.93 -30.54
C MET A 122 -14.00 3.60 -30.86
N ALA A 123 -14.27 2.64 -31.75
CA ALA A 123 -15.62 2.17 -32.03
C ALA A 123 -16.26 1.47 -30.81
N ILE A 124 -15.50 0.62 -30.11
CA ILE A 124 -15.92 -0.03 -28.86
C ILE A 124 -16.22 1.04 -27.80
N GLY A 125 -15.32 2.00 -27.60
CA GLY A 125 -15.50 3.11 -26.67
C GLY A 125 -16.75 3.93 -26.98
N ALA A 126 -17.02 4.21 -28.25
CA ALA A 126 -18.23 4.91 -28.67
C ALA A 126 -19.51 4.11 -28.37
N LYS A 127 -19.49 2.77 -28.56
CA LYS A 127 -20.60 1.88 -28.23
C LYS A 127 -20.89 1.89 -26.73
N ILE A 128 -19.87 1.71 -25.90
CA ILE A 128 -19.97 1.73 -24.43
C ILE A 128 -20.49 3.08 -23.95
N ARG A 129 -19.91 4.17 -24.45
CA ARG A 129 -20.34 5.55 -24.15
C ARG A 129 -21.82 5.75 -24.42
N ASN A 130 -22.30 5.33 -25.60
CA ASN A 130 -23.69 5.51 -25.98
C ASN A 130 -24.64 4.70 -25.09
N GLU A 131 -24.27 3.47 -24.71
CA GLU A 131 -25.08 2.62 -23.84
C GLU A 131 -25.18 3.21 -22.42
N ILE A 132 -24.07 3.68 -21.86
CA ILE A 132 -24.06 4.34 -20.54
C ILE A 132 -24.87 5.64 -20.59
N ASN A 133 -24.65 6.51 -21.60
CA ASN A 133 -25.33 7.79 -21.70
C ASN A 133 -26.84 7.64 -21.91
N ARG A 134 -27.32 6.52 -22.48
CA ARG A 134 -28.75 6.26 -22.65
C ARG A 134 -29.49 6.12 -21.30
N GLN A 135 -28.79 5.73 -20.24
CA GLN A 135 -29.36 5.56 -18.90
C GLN A 135 -29.62 6.89 -18.17
N TYR A 136 -29.01 7.99 -18.61
CA TYR A 136 -29.00 9.25 -17.88
C TYR A 136 -29.37 10.44 -18.76
N LYS A 137 -30.08 11.43 -18.18
CA LYS A 137 -30.49 12.64 -18.92
C LYS A 137 -29.48 13.79 -18.85
N SER A 138 -28.82 13.94 -17.70
CA SER A 138 -27.98 15.12 -17.39
C SER A 138 -26.52 14.76 -17.08
N VAL A 139 -26.20 13.47 -17.08
CA VAL A 139 -24.86 12.93 -16.82
C VAL A 139 -24.41 12.24 -18.08
N GLU A 140 -23.23 12.60 -18.56
CA GLU A 140 -22.64 12.05 -19.78
C GLU A 140 -21.22 11.59 -19.49
N ILE A 141 -20.90 10.38 -19.92
CA ILE A 141 -19.53 9.89 -20.02
C ILE A 141 -18.95 10.28 -21.38
N GLY A 142 -17.68 10.63 -21.39
CA GLY A 142 -16.89 10.93 -22.58
C GLY A 142 -15.73 9.96 -22.73
N ILE A 143 -15.18 9.87 -23.94
CA ILE A 143 -13.92 9.17 -24.17
C ILE A 143 -12.80 10.19 -23.92
N ASP A 144 -11.97 9.94 -22.90
CA ASP A 144 -10.88 10.85 -22.52
C ASP A 144 -9.59 10.54 -23.29
N GLY A 145 -9.27 9.26 -23.48
CA GLY A 145 -8.11 8.81 -24.24
C GLY A 145 -8.01 7.30 -24.37
N VAL A 146 -7.02 6.85 -25.15
CA VAL A 146 -6.68 5.42 -25.32
C VAL A 146 -5.26 5.21 -24.82
N PHE A 147 -5.07 4.21 -23.96
CA PHE A 147 -3.74 3.81 -23.49
C PHE A 147 -3.27 2.57 -24.25
N LYS A 148 -2.07 2.61 -24.84
CA LYS A 148 -1.43 1.44 -25.46
C LYS A 148 -0.84 0.49 -24.43
N CYS A 149 -0.24 1.05 -23.38
CA CYS A 149 0.33 0.31 -22.28
C CYS A 149 0.06 1.09 -20.99
N MET A 150 -0.19 0.36 -19.91
CA MET A 150 -0.46 0.93 -18.60
C MET A 150 0.21 0.08 -17.52
N LEU A 151 0.90 0.74 -16.60
CA LEU A 151 1.39 0.21 -15.35
C LEU A 151 0.53 0.77 -14.22
N LEU A 152 -0.34 -0.05 -13.67
CA LEU A 152 -1.16 0.27 -12.50
C LEU A 152 -0.50 -0.29 -11.25
N LEU A 153 -0.07 0.57 -10.32
CA LEU A 153 0.59 0.13 -9.08
C LEU A 153 -0.37 0.09 -7.91
N LYS A 154 -0.97 1.24 -7.57
CA LYS A 154 -1.93 1.40 -6.46
C LYS A 154 -2.97 2.44 -6.86
N LYS A 155 -4.01 2.63 -6.03
CA LYS A 155 -5.01 3.68 -6.20
C LYS A 155 -4.33 5.03 -6.47
N LYS A 156 -4.71 5.71 -7.55
CA LYS A 156 -4.17 7.01 -8.00
C LYS A 156 -2.67 7.01 -8.32
N LYS A 157 -2.06 5.84 -8.52
CA LYS A 157 -0.64 5.68 -8.87
C LYS A 157 -0.48 4.80 -10.10
N TYR A 158 -0.33 5.44 -11.26
CA TYR A 158 -0.16 4.73 -12.53
C TYR A 158 0.76 5.50 -13.51
N ALA A 159 1.36 4.76 -14.42
CA ALA A 159 1.98 5.27 -15.63
C ALA A 159 1.27 4.68 -16.85
N ALA A 160 1.02 5.49 -17.88
CA ALA A 160 0.38 5.00 -19.09
C ALA A 160 0.94 5.70 -20.32
N LEU A 161 0.90 5.01 -21.46
CA LEU A 161 1.26 5.55 -22.76
C LEU A 161 -0.03 5.89 -23.52
N ILE A 162 -0.38 7.17 -23.57
CA ILE A 162 -1.53 7.69 -24.34
C ILE A 162 -1.22 7.62 -25.82
N VAL A 163 -2.20 7.17 -26.61
CA VAL A 163 -2.18 7.19 -28.06
C VAL A 163 -3.26 8.13 -28.58
N GLU A 164 -2.84 9.07 -29.42
CA GLU A 164 -3.73 9.95 -30.17
C GLU A 164 -3.46 9.77 -31.66
N LYS A 165 -4.52 9.63 -32.45
CA LYS A 165 -4.43 9.56 -33.92
C LYS A 165 -4.69 10.94 -34.49
N THR A 166 -3.71 11.50 -35.20
CA THR A 166 -3.86 12.80 -35.87
C THR A 166 -4.80 12.70 -37.07
N PRO A 167 -5.32 13.84 -37.58
CA PRO A 167 -6.05 13.86 -38.85
C PRO A 167 -5.23 13.33 -40.04
N THR A 168 -3.89 13.32 -39.94
CA THR A 168 -2.95 12.79 -40.93
C THR A 168 -2.71 11.27 -40.80
N GLN A 169 -3.45 10.57 -39.94
CA GLN A 169 -3.31 9.14 -39.62
C GLN A 169 -2.00 8.75 -38.92
N GLU A 170 -1.25 9.70 -38.38
CA GLU A 170 -0.06 9.43 -37.60
C GLU A 170 -0.43 9.23 -36.11
N PHE A 171 0.30 8.34 -35.44
CA PHE A 171 0.11 8.10 -34.01
C PHE A 171 1.07 8.95 -33.19
N ILE A 172 0.52 9.76 -32.29
CA ILE A 172 1.28 10.51 -31.29
C ILE A 172 1.22 9.73 -29.98
N TYR A 173 2.40 9.47 -29.41
CA TYR A 173 2.55 8.80 -28.14
C TYR A 173 2.94 9.80 -27.06
N LYS A 174 2.18 9.81 -25.95
CA LYS A 174 2.47 10.68 -24.81
C LYS A 174 2.43 9.89 -23.50
N THR A 175 3.51 9.95 -22.74
CA THR A 175 3.57 9.33 -21.42
C THR A 175 2.78 10.18 -20.41
N GLU A 176 1.84 9.56 -19.73
CA GLU A 176 1.13 10.13 -18.58
C GLU A 176 1.59 9.43 -17.30
N LEU A 177 2.05 10.22 -16.33
CA LEU A 177 2.44 9.76 -14.99
C LEU A 177 1.53 10.40 -13.95
N LYS A 178 0.88 9.60 -13.09
CA LYS A 178 0.03 10.10 -11.99
C LYS A 178 0.44 9.49 -10.67
N GLY A 179 0.63 10.33 -9.65
CA GLY A 179 0.86 9.91 -8.27
C GLY A 179 2.18 9.14 -8.01
N LEU A 180 3.00 8.93 -9.04
CA LEU A 180 4.31 8.29 -8.94
C LEU A 180 5.33 9.21 -8.28
N ASP A 181 6.35 8.60 -7.66
CA ASP A 181 7.44 9.32 -6.99
C ASP A 181 8.19 10.28 -7.91
N ILE A 182 8.31 9.90 -9.17
CA ILE A 182 8.93 10.69 -10.25
C ILE A 182 8.29 12.08 -10.38
N VAL A 183 6.98 12.19 -10.15
CA VAL A 183 6.23 13.47 -10.28
C VAL A 183 6.37 14.32 -9.01
N ARG A 184 6.88 13.77 -7.91
CA ARG A 184 6.99 14.48 -6.65
C ARG A 184 8.26 15.33 -6.60
N ARG A 185 8.10 16.55 -6.09
CA ARG A 185 9.20 17.54 -5.99
C ARG A 185 10.30 17.19 -4.97
N ASP A 186 10.00 16.27 -4.06
CA ASP A 186 10.86 15.90 -2.92
C ASP A 186 11.98 14.89 -3.26
N TRP A 187 11.98 14.31 -4.47
CA TRP A 187 13.03 13.39 -4.92
C TRP A 187 14.09 14.13 -5.73
N CYS A 188 15.34 13.68 -5.63
CA CYS A 188 16.43 14.22 -6.44
C CYS A 188 16.21 13.98 -7.94
N GLN A 189 16.85 14.79 -8.76
CA GLN A 189 16.70 14.72 -10.22
C GLN A 189 17.19 13.36 -10.76
N LEU A 190 18.24 12.78 -10.18
CA LEU A 190 18.74 11.44 -10.52
C LEU A 190 17.69 10.34 -10.32
N ALA A 191 16.96 10.39 -9.22
CA ALA A 191 15.91 9.41 -8.93
C ALA A 191 14.73 9.56 -9.90
N ARG A 192 14.43 10.80 -10.34
CA ARG A 192 13.42 11.04 -11.37
C ARG A 192 13.86 10.55 -12.73
N SER A 193 15.05 10.93 -13.19
CA SER A 193 15.59 10.54 -14.50
C SER A 193 15.71 9.02 -14.62
N THR A 194 16.21 8.36 -13.57
CA THR A 194 16.27 6.89 -13.49
C THR A 194 14.87 6.27 -13.49
N GLY A 195 13.92 6.84 -12.74
CA GLY A 195 12.54 6.36 -12.73
C GLY A 195 11.83 6.53 -14.08
N GLU A 196 12.02 7.66 -14.77
CA GLU A 196 11.49 7.93 -16.11
C GLU A 196 12.07 6.95 -17.14
N PHE A 197 13.37 6.66 -17.05
CA PHE A 197 14.01 5.63 -17.87
C PHE A 197 13.34 4.28 -17.65
N VAL A 198 13.19 3.84 -16.39
CA VAL A 198 12.56 2.55 -16.07
C VAL A 198 11.12 2.50 -16.57
N VAL A 199 10.32 3.55 -16.37
CA VAL A 199 8.95 3.62 -16.89
C VAL A 199 8.93 3.57 -18.42
N SER A 200 9.87 4.24 -19.09
CA SER A 200 9.93 4.23 -20.56
C SER A 200 10.21 2.83 -21.13
N ILE A 201 11.06 2.05 -20.46
CA ILE A 201 11.37 0.67 -20.84
C ILE A 201 10.16 -0.24 -20.55
N ILE A 202 9.51 -0.07 -19.40
CA ILE A 202 8.29 -0.82 -19.06
C ILE A 202 7.18 -0.57 -20.10
N LEU A 203 6.97 0.68 -20.49
CA LEU A 203 5.93 1.07 -21.45
C LEU A 203 6.34 0.85 -22.92
N SER A 204 7.55 0.33 -23.19
CA SER A 204 8.07 0.14 -24.55
C SER A 204 7.34 -0.96 -25.34
N GLY A 205 6.67 -1.89 -24.64
CA GLY A 205 6.00 -3.05 -25.24
C GLY A 205 6.94 -4.21 -25.61
N GLN A 206 8.15 -4.23 -25.06
CA GLN A 206 9.09 -5.36 -25.19
C GLN A 206 8.71 -6.54 -24.29
N SER A 207 9.37 -7.69 -24.48
CA SER A 207 9.16 -8.85 -23.63
C SER A 207 9.56 -8.54 -22.18
N ARG A 208 8.93 -9.22 -21.21
CA ARG A 208 9.18 -8.99 -19.79
C ARG A 208 10.65 -9.19 -19.42
N ASP A 209 11.27 -10.23 -19.96
CA ASP A 209 12.66 -10.58 -19.67
C ASP A 209 13.61 -9.51 -20.21
N ASP A 210 13.38 -9.03 -21.44
CA ASP A 210 14.18 -7.93 -22.03
C ASP A 210 14.06 -6.63 -21.22
N VAL A 211 12.86 -6.35 -20.70
CA VAL A 211 12.60 -5.17 -19.85
C VAL A 211 13.41 -5.27 -18.56
N LEU A 212 13.33 -6.41 -17.87
CA LEU A 212 14.05 -6.62 -16.61
C LEU A 212 15.56 -6.57 -16.80
N ASP A 213 16.09 -7.24 -17.82
CA ASP A 213 17.53 -7.25 -18.11
C ASP A 213 18.08 -5.85 -18.39
N LYS A 214 17.36 -5.05 -19.20
CA LYS A 214 17.75 -3.65 -19.47
C LYS A 214 17.75 -2.80 -18.21
N ILE A 215 16.77 -3.00 -17.33
CA ILE A 215 16.69 -2.26 -16.08
C ILE A 215 17.82 -2.69 -15.14
N HIS A 216 18.07 -3.98 -14.97
CA HIS A 216 19.16 -4.49 -14.12
C HIS A 216 20.53 -4.05 -14.61
N ASN A 217 20.76 -4.02 -15.93
CA ASN A 217 21.97 -3.47 -16.53
C ASN A 217 22.13 -1.98 -16.23
N ARG A 218 21.07 -1.18 -16.47
CA ARG A 218 21.13 0.25 -16.18
C ARG A 218 21.39 0.56 -14.72
N LEU A 219 20.82 -0.21 -13.78
CA LEU A 219 21.04 -0.03 -12.35
C LEU A 219 22.48 -0.35 -11.94
N ARG A 220 23.10 -1.37 -12.56
CA ARG A 220 24.53 -1.67 -12.36
C ARG A 220 25.40 -0.52 -12.83
N ASP A 221 25.17 -0.06 -14.06
CA ASP A 221 25.91 1.06 -14.65
C ASP A 221 25.76 2.34 -13.81
N LEU A 222 24.53 2.62 -13.35
CA LEU A 222 24.24 3.78 -12.50
C LEU A 222 24.99 3.70 -11.16
N GLY A 223 25.01 2.53 -10.51
CA GLY A 223 25.75 2.32 -9.27
C GLY A 223 27.24 2.61 -9.44
N ASP A 224 27.82 2.20 -10.57
CA ASP A 224 29.23 2.44 -10.88
C ASP A 224 29.50 3.88 -11.30
N GLU A 225 28.61 4.52 -12.06
CA GLU A 225 28.68 5.95 -12.41
C GLU A 225 28.67 6.84 -11.17
N MET A 226 27.81 6.53 -10.19
CA MET A 226 27.71 7.27 -8.94
C MET A 226 28.98 7.13 -8.08
N ARG A 227 29.52 5.91 -7.95
CA ARG A 227 30.77 5.66 -7.17
C ARG A 227 32.00 6.27 -7.83
N ASN A 228 32.05 6.28 -9.17
CA ASN A 228 33.15 6.88 -9.93
C ASN A 228 33.03 8.40 -10.08
N GLY A 229 31.99 9.03 -9.51
CA GLY A 229 31.81 10.49 -9.56
C GLY A 229 31.49 11.04 -10.95
N LYS A 230 30.90 10.23 -11.85
CA LYS A 230 30.53 10.67 -13.20
C LYS A 230 29.23 11.49 -13.25
N ILE A 231 28.44 11.46 -12.18
CA ILE A 231 27.15 12.15 -12.07
C ILE A 231 27.38 13.59 -11.60
N THR A 232 26.71 14.55 -12.26
CA THR A 232 26.81 15.97 -11.91
C THR A 232 26.13 16.28 -10.58
N MET A 233 26.58 17.33 -9.88
CA MET A 233 26.01 17.72 -8.59
C MET A 233 24.52 18.11 -8.67
N GLU A 234 24.08 18.60 -9.82
CA GLU A 234 22.69 19.03 -10.07
C GLU A 234 21.71 17.85 -10.02
N GLU A 235 22.16 16.65 -10.41
CA GLU A 235 21.37 15.43 -10.36
C GLU A 235 21.03 15.03 -8.91
N TYR A 236 21.84 15.44 -7.93
CA TYR A 236 21.65 15.13 -6.51
C TYR A 236 20.77 16.13 -5.76
N GLU A 237 20.37 17.23 -6.38
CA GLU A 237 19.65 18.32 -5.71
C GLU A 237 18.21 17.92 -5.34
N ILE A 238 17.85 18.13 -4.07
CA ILE A 238 16.52 17.87 -3.51
C ILE A 238 15.85 19.20 -3.18
N ASN A 239 14.62 19.38 -3.65
CA ASN A 239 13.85 20.61 -3.48
C ASN A 239 12.71 20.43 -2.48
N ARG A 240 12.67 21.24 -1.41
CA ARG A 240 11.55 21.24 -0.44
C ARG A 240 11.10 22.64 -0.05
N GLN A 241 9.78 22.80 0.05
CA GLN A 241 9.15 24.06 0.48
C GLN A 241 8.92 24.09 1.99
N LEU A 242 9.25 25.21 2.62
CA LEU A 242 8.93 25.47 4.02
C LEU A 242 7.41 25.73 4.18
N SER A 243 6.72 24.85 4.90
CA SER A 243 5.29 24.99 5.22
C SER A 243 5.01 25.96 6.39
N LYS A 244 5.98 26.11 7.30
CA LYS A 244 6.01 27.03 8.45
C LYS A 244 7.33 27.81 8.43
N ASP A 245 7.45 28.81 9.29
CA ASP A 245 8.75 29.46 9.51
C ASP A 245 9.73 28.48 10.19
N PRO A 246 11.04 28.55 9.90
CA PRO A 246 12.01 27.54 10.35
C PRO A 246 12.04 27.30 11.87
N SER A 247 11.76 28.33 12.66
CA SER A 247 11.71 28.28 14.13
C SER A 247 10.46 27.59 14.69
N ASP A 248 9.39 27.44 13.91
CA ASP A 248 8.11 26.90 14.37
C ASP A 248 7.98 25.38 14.15
N TYR A 249 9.05 24.73 13.70
CA TYR A 249 9.10 23.28 13.54
C TYR A 249 9.52 22.59 14.83
N SER A 250 8.63 21.77 15.41
CA SER A 250 8.91 20.94 16.57
C SER A 250 10.05 19.94 16.34
N ASP A 251 10.13 19.38 15.13
CA ASP A 251 11.07 18.32 14.76
C ASP A 251 12.16 18.79 13.77
N ALA A 252 12.65 20.02 13.94
CA ALA A 252 13.65 20.63 13.06
C ALA A 252 14.88 19.73 12.81
N LYS A 253 15.29 18.92 13.79
CA LYS A 253 16.46 18.02 13.70
C LYS A 253 16.30 16.82 12.76
N SER A 254 15.07 16.50 12.37
CA SER A 254 14.75 15.38 11.48
C SER A 254 14.49 15.82 10.04
N LEU A 255 14.56 17.13 9.76
CA LEU A 255 14.20 17.73 8.48
C LEU A 255 15.38 18.52 7.91
N PRO A 256 16.05 18.02 6.84
CA PRO A 256 17.23 18.68 6.27
C PRO A 256 16.99 20.14 5.88
N HIS A 257 15.93 20.39 5.09
CA HIS A 257 15.55 21.73 4.65
C HIS A 257 15.30 22.73 5.80
N VAL A 258 14.80 22.26 6.95
CA VAL A 258 14.57 23.13 8.12
C VAL A 258 15.90 23.45 8.81
N GLN A 259 16.78 22.46 8.98
CA GLN A 259 18.11 22.69 9.56
C GLN A 259 18.94 23.64 8.71
N ILE A 260 18.89 23.47 7.39
CA ILE A 260 19.56 24.37 6.44
C ILE A 260 18.99 25.78 6.57
N ALA A 261 17.67 25.93 6.63
CA ALA A 261 17.04 27.23 6.83
C ALA A 261 17.48 27.90 8.15
N LEU A 262 17.54 27.14 9.25
CA LEU A 262 18.00 27.62 10.55
C LEU A 262 19.48 28.04 10.51
N ARG A 263 20.35 27.21 9.91
CA ARG A 263 21.77 27.51 9.72
C ARG A 263 21.96 28.76 8.85
N PHE A 264 21.26 28.83 7.74
CA PHE A 264 21.29 29.96 6.81
C PHE A 264 20.82 31.26 7.49
N ASN A 265 19.73 31.22 8.24
CA ASN A 265 19.19 32.38 8.95
C ASN A 265 20.07 32.85 10.12
N THR A 266 20.90 31.97 10.67
CA THR A 266 21.85 32.29 11.74
C THR A 266 23.13 32.92 11.17
N ASN A 267 23.60 32.42 10.03
CA ASN A 267 24.86 32.85 9.41
C ASN A 267 24.70 34.07 8.49
N SER A 268 23.50 34.30 7.94
CA SER A 268 23.25 35.39 6.99
C SER A 268 22.68 36.63 7.68
N THR A 269 23.33 37.79 7.53
CA THR A 269 22.91 39.06 8.13
C THR A 269 21.84 39.81 7.34
N GLY A 270 21.59 39.44 6.07
CA GLY A 270 20.64 40.13 5.18
C GLY A 270 19.42 39.30 4.78
N ARG A 271 19.62 38.19 4.06
CA ARG A 271 18.53 37.35 3.54
C ARG A 271 18.13 36.30 4.58
N LYS A 272 16.82 36.18 4.84
CA LYS A 272 16.25 35.13 5.68
C LYS A 272 15.27 34.27 4.87
N MET A 273 15.36 32.96 5.07
CA MET A 273 14.40 31.98 4.56
C MET A 273 13.19 31.92 5.48
N LYS A 274 11.98 32.01 4.90
CA LYS A 274 10.70 32.06 5.61
C LYS A 274 9.69 31.07 5.02
N ARG A 275 8.52 30.98 5.65
CA ARG A 275 7.39 30.19 5.17
C ARG A 275 7.10 30.49 3.69
N GLY A 276 7.00 29.44 2.88
CA GLY A 276 6.73 29.50 1.44
C GLY A 276 7.98 29.42 0.57
N ASP A 277 9.18 29.62 1.12
CA ASP A 277 10.43 29.50 0.36
C ASP A 277 10.76 28.05 0.04
N THR A 278 11.33 27.81 -1.15
CA THR A 278 11.83 26.50 -1.56
C THR A 278 13.33 26.44 -1.35
N ILE A 279 13.79 25.39 -0.67
CA ILE A 279 15.18 25.15 -0.33
C ILE A 279 15.67 23.96 -1.13
N SER A 280 16.79 24.17 -1.80
CA SER A 280 17.46 23.18 -2.64
C SER A 280 18.74 22.73 -1.94
N TYR A 281 18.88 21.44 -1.69
CA TYR A 281 19.99 20.91 -0.90
C TYR A 281 20.48 19.55 -1.38
N ILE A 282 21.71 19.21 -1.00
CA ILE A 282 22.37 17.94 -1.26
C ILE A 282 22.79 17.32 0.09
N VAL A 283 22.71 16.00 0.21
CA VAL A 283 23.15 15.28 1.40
C VAL A 283 24.60 14.83 1.23
N CYS A 284 25.46 15.23 2.15
CA CYS A 284 26.91 15.01 2.07
C CYS A 284 27.43 14.20 3.28
N GLU A 285 28.53 13.49 3.09
CA GLU A 285 29.38 13.02 4.18
C GLU A 285 30.26 14.18 4.66
N ASP A 286 30.09 14.54 5.94
CA ASP A 286 30.78 15.64 6.62
C ASP A 286 31.77 15.13 7.69
N GLY A 287 32.00 13.81 7.75
CA GLY A 287 32.84 13.15 8.76
C GLY A 287 32.20 13.05 10.15
N THR A 288 30.96 13.53 10.33
CA THR A 288 30.24 13.44 11.60
C THR A 288 29.44 12.14 11.70
N GLN A 289 29.17 11.69 12.92
CA GLN A 289 28.21 10.58 13.15
C GLN A 289 26.74 11.07 13.15
N ASN A 290 26.47 12.28 12.65
CA ASN A 290 25.12 12.81 12.61
C ASN A 290 24.27 12.04 11.58
N SER A 291 22.97 11.96 11.86
CA SER A 291 22.02 11.32 10.94
C SER A 291 22.05 12.02 9.57
N ALA A 292 21.76 11.30 8.49
CA ALA A 292 21.67 11.88 7.14
C ALA A 292 20.70 13.07 7.05
N MET A 293 19.71 13.13 7.94
CA MET A 293 18.76 14.25 8.01
C MET A 293 19.40 15.58 8.43
N GLN A 294 20.60 15.54 9.02
CA GLN A 294 21.32 16.71 9.50
C GLN A 294 22.50 17.11 8.62
N ARG A 295 22.88 16.23 7.69
CA ARG A 295 24.02 16.42 6.78
C ARG A 295 23.59 17.00 5.43
N GLY A 296 22.59 17.89 5.46
CA GLY A 296 22.11 18.61 4.30
C GLY A 296 22.88 19.92 4.11
N TYR A 297 23.29 20.22 2.87
CA TYR A 297 24.07 21.40 2.52
C TYR A 297 23.56 22.06 1.24
N LEU A 298 23.69 23.38 1.17
CA LEU A 298 23.44 24.15 -0.04
C LEU A 298 24.59 23.96 -1.04
N ARG A 299 24.30 24.12 -2.33
CA ARG A 299 25.31 24.04 -3.41
C ARG A 299 26.49 24.97 -3.16
N GLU A 300 26.22 26.19 -2.70
CA GLU A 300 27.22 27.22 -2.38
C GLU A 300 28.16 26.76 -1.25
N GLU A 301 27.65 26.05 -0.24
CA GLU A 301 28.45 25.57 0.90
C GLU A 301 29.40 24.44 0.46
N ILE A 302 28.95 23.60 -0.47
CA ILE A 302 29.73 22.48 -1.01
C ILE A 302 30.82 22.98 -1.95
N SER A 303 30.52 23.94 -2.83
CA SER A 303 31.54 24.55 -3.69
C SER A 303 32.62 25.29 -2.90
N SER A 304 32.30 25.78 -1.69
CA SER A 304 33.25 26.51 -0.85
C SER A 304 34.10 25.60 0.06
N SER A 305 33.71 24.34 0.24
CA SER A 305 34.32 23.44 1.21
C SER A 305 34.86 22.18 0.53
N SER A 306 36.17 21.97 0.57
CA SER A 306 36.81 20.78 -0.03
C SER A 306 36.61 19.48 0.77
N SER A 307 36.08 19.56 1.99
CA SER A 307 35.85 18.42 2.88
C SER A 307 34.48 17.74 2.73
N LEU A 308 33.54 18.34 2.01
CA LEU A 308 32.18 17.82 1.86
C LEU A 308 32.08 16.96 0.59
N ILE A 309 31.81 15.67 0.77
CA ILE A 309 31.65 14.70 -0.33
C ILE A 309 30.18 14.27 -0.37
N VAL A 310 29.60 14.05 -1.55
CA VAL A 310 28.20 13.58 -1.65
C VAL A 310 28.06 12.17 -1.04
N ASP A 311 27.04 11.96 -0.22
CA ASP A 311 26.76 10.65 0.39
C ASP A 311 26.07 9.72 -0.62
N ILE A 312 26.88 9.03 -1.43
CA ILE A 312 26.37 8.12 -2.48
C ILE A 312 25.47 7.02 -1.89
N ASN A 313 25.81 6.50 -0.71
CA ASN A 313 25.03 5.46 -0.06
C ASN A 313 23.62 5.96 0.30
N TYR A 314 23.51 7.18 0.81
CA TYR A 314 22.21 7.82 1.08
C TYR A 314 21.35 7.88 -0.18
N TYR A 315 21.90 8.34 -1.31
CA TYR A 315 21.14 8.44 -2.56
C TYR A 315 20.75 7.07 -3.12
N LEU A 316 21.64 6.08 -3.09
CA LEU A 316 21.32 4.71 -3.51
C LEU A 316 20.21 4.09 -2.65
N HIS A 317 20.33 4.17 -1.32
CA HIS A 317 19.40 3.56 -0.38
C HIS A 317 18.06 4.29 -0.26
N GLN A 318 18.08 5.64 -0.18
CA GLN A 318 16.92 6.45 0.18
C GLN A 318 16.32 7.25 -0.98
N GLN A 319 17.01 7.38 -2.11
CA GLN A 319 16.51 8.10 -3.29
C GLN A 319 16.22 7.16 -4.47
N VAL A 320 17.21 6.40 -4.95
CA VAL A 320 17.05 5.59 -6.17
C VAL A 320 16.29 4.29 -5.89
N LEU A 321 16.79 3.44 -4.99
CA LEU A 321 16.20 2.11 -4.74
C LEU A 321 14.69 2.14 -4.41
N PRO A 322 14.17 3.05 -3.56
CA PRO A 322 12.75 3.03 -3.22
C PRO A 322 11.84 3.37 -4.41
N VAL A 323 12.28 4.23 -5.34
CA VAL A 323 11.51 4.58 -6.54
C VAL A 323 11.41 3.39 -7.47
N ILE A 324 12.55 2.75 -7.74
CA ILE A 324 12.62 1.62 -8.68
C ILE A 324 11.94 0.38 -8.10
N SER A 325 12.14 0.10 -6.82
CA SER A 325 11.50 -1.03 -6.14
C SER A 325 9.97 -0.95 -6.16
N ARG A 326 9.37 0.25 -6.12
CA ARG A 326 7.92 0.43 -6.22
C ARG A 326 7.41 0.26 -7.65
N LEU A 327 8.17 0.69 -8.64
CA LEU A 327 7.81 0.51 -10.06
C LEU A 327 7.82 -0.97 -10.46
N LEU A 328 8.74 -1.75 -9.88
CA LEU A 328 8.93 -3.16 -10.19
C LEU A 328 8.23 -4.12 -9.21
N GLU A 329 7.52 -3.61 -8.21
CA GLU A 329 6.74 -4.41 -7.26
C GLU A 329 5.78 -5.42 -7.94
N PRO A 330 5.11 -5.09 -9.07
CA PRO A 330 4.22 -6.04 -9.76
C PRO A 330 4.93 -7.06 -10.67
N PHE A 331 6.26 -7.00 -10.84
CA PHE A 331 6.97 -7.84 -11.79
C PHE A 331 7.53 -9.10 -11.10
N ASP A 332 7.03 -10.26 -11.53
CA ASP A 332 7.60 -11.55 -11.12
C ASP A 332 9.03 -11.70 -11.67
N GLY A 333 9.94 -12.19 -10.83
CA GLY A 333 11.34 -12.45 -11.22
C GLY A 333 12.35 -11.41 -10.74
N THR A 334 11.92 -10.33 -10.08
CA THR A 334 12.83 -9.40 -9.41
C THR A 334 12.37 -9.12 -7.98
N ASP A 335 13.33 -8.91 -7.08
CA ASP A 335 13.05 -8.54 -5.70
C ASP A 335 13.86 -7.32 -5.26
N GLN A 336 13.41 -6.68 -4.17
CA GLN A 336 14.10 -5.51 -3.63
C GLN A 336 15.56 -5.83 -3.25
N ALA A 337 15.84 -7.07 -2.83
CA ALA A 337 17.18 -7.51 -2.47
C ALA A 337 18.12 -7.59 -3.69
N TYR A 338 17.60 -8.03 -4.83
CA TYR A 338 18.28 -8.16 -6.10
C TYR A 338 18.47 -6.79 -6.75
N LEU A 339 17.45 -5.92 -6.70
CA LEU A 339 17.61 -4.51 -7.12
C LEU A 339 18.67 -3.80 -6.29
N ALA A 340 18.71 -4.04 -4.98
CA ALA A 340 19.76 -3.53 -4.11
C ALA A 340 21.14 -4.09 -4.50
N GLN A 341 21.22 -5.38 -4.83
CA GLN A 341 22.44 -6.02 -5.33
C GLN A 341 22.90 -5.42 -6.67
N CYS A 342 21.99 -5.14 -7.61
CA CYS A 342 22.31 -4.48 -8.88
C CYS A 342 22.92 -3.10 -8.65
N LEU A 343 22.43 -2.36 -7.65
CA LEU A 343 23.01 -1.08 -7.24
C LEU A 343 24.32 -1.23 -6.44
N GLY A 344 24.79 -2.45 -6.17
CA GLY A 344 25.98 -2.76 -5.37
C GLY A 344 25.82 -2.53 -3.86
N LEU A 345 24.59 -2.68 -3.35
CA LEU A 345 24.27 -2.62 -1.92
C LEU A 345 24.20 -4.02 -1.30
N ASP A 346 24.36 -4.11 0.04
CA ASP A 346 24.29 -5.38 0.76
C ASP A 346 22.84 -5.95 0.78
N SER A 347 22.64 -7.07 0.08
CA SER A 347 21.34 -7.76 -0.06
C SER A 347 20.78 -8.32 1.25
N SER A 348 21.64 -8.58 2.25
CA SER A 348 21.28 -9.26 3.50
C SER A 348 20.27 -8.46 4.34
N LYS A 349 20.36 -7.12 4.29
CA LYS A 349 19.48 -6.20 5.01
C LYS A 349 18.05 -6.16 4.45
N TYR A 350 17.86 -6.59 3.21
CA TYR A 350 16.57 -6.49 2.50
C TYR A 350 15.78 -7.80 2.46
N LYS A 351 16.47 -8.96 2.46
CA LYS A 351 15.82 -10.29 2.49
C LYS A 351 14.94 -10.50 3.73
N ALA A 352 15.39 -10.03 4.90
CA ALA A 352 14.62 -10.11 6.15
C ALA A 352 13.36 -9.21 6.16
N ARG A 353 13.30 -8.20 5.28
CA ARG A 353 12.22 -7.20 5.19
C ARG A 353 11.12 -7.65 4.23
N GLN A 354 11.47 -8.34 3.15
CA GLN A 354 10.54 -8.76 2.10
C GLN A 354 9.56 -9.86 2.58
N GLN A 355 10.02 -10.81 3.39
CA GLN A 355 9.15 -11.81 4.03
C GLN A 355 8.08 -11.22 4.96
N LYS A 356 8.26 -9.97 5.44
CA LYS A 356 7.26 -9.26 6.24
C LYS A 356 6.25 -8.46 5.40
N ASN A 357 6.60 -8.05 4.18
CA ASN A 357 5.75 -7.22 3.32
C ASN A 357 4.82 -8.05 2.42
N TYR A 358 5.23 -9.24 1.97
CA TYR A 358 4.39 -10.13 1.14
C TYR A 358 3.02 -10.46 1.77
N LEU A 359 2.94 -10.50 3.11
CA LEU A 359 1.68 -10.75 3.83
C LEU A 359 0.82 -9.50 4.04
N LYS A 360 1.40 -8.30 3.89
CA LYS A 360 0.67 -7.01 3.91
C LYS A 360 -0.03 -6.71 2.58
N ASP A 361 0.52 -7.16 1.45
CA ASP A 361 -0.14 -6.95 0.15
C ASP A 361 -1.33 -7.90 -0.02
N ASN A 362 -1.32 -9.08 0.61
CA ASN A 362 -2.53 -9.89 0.77
C ASN A 362 -3.61 -9.15 1.59
N GLU A 363 -3.27 -8.35 2.61
CA GLU A 363 -4.25 -7.53 3.34
C GLU A 363 -4.87 -6.41 2.50
N ASN A 364 -4.08 -5.77 1.63
CA ASN A 364 -4.60 -4.72 0.74
C ASN A 364 -5.40 -5.29 -0.44
N ASN A 365 -5.11 -6.51 -0.89
CA ASN A 365 -5.91 -7.18 -1.91
C ASN A 365 -7.27 -7.67 -1.37
N ILE A 366 -7.36 -8.00 -0.07
CA ILE A 366 -8.64 -8.38 0.56
C ILE A 366 -9.59 -7.18 0.76
N GLU A 367 -9.09 -5.95 0.96
CA GLU A 367 -9.95 -4.75 0.96
C GLU A 367 -10.31 -4.22 -0.45
N ASN A 368 -9.77 -4.82 -1.53
CA ASN A 368 -9.96 -4.33 -2.91
C ASN A 368 -10.59 -5.36 -3.87
N ASN A 369 -10.74 -6.61 -3.47
CA ASN A 369 -11.52 -7.59 -4.20
C ASN A 369 -12.96 -7.59 -3.64
N ASP A 370 -13.82 -6.74 -4.20
CA ASP A 370 -15.27 -6.83 -4.06
C ASP A 370 -15.86 -7.97 -4.93
N ASP A 371 -15.05 -8.95 -5.32
CA ASP A 371 -15.49 -10.12 -6.05
C ASP A 371 -15.66 -11.27 -5.05
N ASP A 372 -16.94 -11.61 -4.80
CA ASP A 372 -17.61 -12.86 -4.38
C ASP A 372 -16.83 -14.11 -3.88
N ASP A 373 -15.56 -14.01 -3.46
CA ASP A 373 -14.74 -15.14 -2.99
C ASP A 373 -14.47 -15.06 -1.48
N PHE A 374 -15.47 -14.61 -0.74
CA PHE A 374 -15.50 -14.51 0.73
C PHE A 374 -15.54 -15.88 1.44
N ASN A 375 -15.08 -16.97 0.79
CA ASN A 375 -15.25 -18.33 1.28
C ASN A 375 -13.97 -19.14 1.55
N ASP A 376 -12.79 -18.71 1.11
CA ASP A 376 -11.59 -19.58 1.27
C ASP A 376 -10.68 -19.25 2.46
N GLU A 377 -10.79 -18.07 3.09
CA GLU A 377 -9.93 -17.71 4.23
C GLU A 377 -10.50 -18.13 5.61
N LEU A 378 -11.77 -18.56 5.67
CA LEU A 378 -12.40 -19.05 6.89
C LEU A 378 -12.14 -20.55 7.16
N LEU A 379 -11.63 -21.29 6.17
CA LEU A 379 -11.35 -22.72 6.24
C LEU A 379 -9.84 -22.95 6.23
N LEU A 380 -9.22 -22.84 7.40
CA LEU A 380 -7.79 -23.12 7.59
C LEU A 380 -7.47 -24.62 7.40
N GLY A 381 -7.32 -25.06 6.14
CA GLY A 381 -6.63 -26.29 5.71
C GLY A 381 -5.10 -26.11 5.68
N GLU A 382 -4.32 -27.16 5.34
CA GLU A 382 -2.86 -27.25 5.58
C GLU A 382 -2.08 -26.00 5.18
N GLY A 383 -0.99 -25.73 5.91
CA GLY A 383 0.13 -25.01 5.31
C GLY A 383 -0.17 -23.60 4.84
N SER A 384 -1.26 -22.99 5.33
CA SER A 384 -1.56 -21.58 5.11
C SER A 384 -0.29 -20.80 5.39
N GLU A 385 0.19 -20.04 4.42
CA GLU A 385 1.35 -19.16 4.61
C GLU A 385 1.19 -18.26 5.85
N ALA A 386 -0.06 -18.05 6.27
CA ALA A 386 -0.47 -17.38 7.50
C ALA A 386 0.20 -17.89 8.79
N PHE A 387 0.47 -19.20 8.95
CA PHE A 387 1.12 -19.72 10.16
C PHE A 387 2.65 -19.73 10.11
N LYS A 388 3.27 -19.48 8.94
CA LYS A 388 4.75 -19.42 8.82
C LYS A 388 5.38 -18.34 9.69
N GLN A 389 4.63 -17.26 9.96
CA GLN A 389 5.08 -16.15 10.79
C GLN A 389 4.78 -16.32 12.29
N CYS A 390 4.07 -17.39 12.68
CA CYS A 390 3.80 -17.66 14.08
C CYS A 390 5.07 -18.15 14.79
N ASP A 391 5.26 -17.67 16.03
CA ASP A 391 6.33 -18.16 16.89
C ASP A 391 6.08 -19.65 17.20
N PRO A 392 7.07 -20.54 17.02
CA PRO A 392 6.90 -21.96 17.35
C PRO A 392 6.73 -22.14 18.86
N PHE A 393 6.04 -23.20 19.26
CA PHE A 393 5.94 -23.52 20.69
C PHE A 393 7.25 -24.16 21.17
N VAL A 394 7.96 -23.44 22.04
CA VAL A 394 9.28 -23.86 22.56
C VAL A 394 9.19 -24.18 24.04
N PHE A 395 9.68 -25.35 24.43
CA PHE A 395 9.76 -25.77 25.82
C PHE A 395 10.97 -26.67 26.11
N PRO A 396 11.68 -26.49 27.23
CA PRO A 396 12.73 -27.42 27.65
C PRO A 396 12.11 -28.73 28.15
N CYS A 397 12.78 -29.85 27.87
CA CYS A 397 12.42 -31.17 28.39
C CYS A 397 12.57 -31.22 29.91
N VAL A 398 11.62 -31.85 30.61
CA VAL A 398 11.64 -31.98 32.09
C VAL A 398 12.81 -32.83 32.59
N GLN A 399 13.31 -33.76 31.78
CA GLN A 399 14.37 -34.70 32.20
C GLN A 399 15.78 -34.30 31.73
N CYS A 400 15.93 -33.79 30.50
CA CYS A 400 17.25 -33.57 29.89
C CYS A 400 17.53 -32.11 29.52
N ASP A 401 16.64 -31.18 29.88
CA ASP A 401 16.70 -29.74 29.58
C ASP A 401 16.87 -29.35 28.11
N THR A 402 16.82 -30.32 27.19
CA THR A 402 16.93 -30.07 25.75
C THR A 402 15.70 -29.27 25.29
N LEU A 403 15.93 -28.19 24.55
CA LEU A 403 14.88 -27.37 23.97
C LEU A 403 14.16 -28.11 22.84
N ASN A 404 12.87 -28.35 23.03
CA ASN A 404 11.97 -28.86 21.99
C ASN A 404 11.33 -27.68 21.28
N PHE A 405 11.31 -27.73 19.94
CA PHE A 405 10.68 -26.74 19.08
C PHE A 405 9.54 -27.42 18.37
N TRP A 406 8.34 -26.86 18.50
CA TRP A 406 7.15 -27.49 17.96
C TRP A 406 6.40 -26.51 17.06
N ASN A 407 6.53 -26.77 15.76
CA ASN A 407 5.97 -25.99 14.66
C ASN A 407 4.77 -26.68 13.99
N ALA A 408 4.66 -28.02 14.10
CA ALA A 408 3.56 -28.80 13.54
C ALA A 408 3.32 -30.06 14.39
N PRO A 409 2.07 -30.57 14.51
CA PRO A 409 1.73 -31.75 15.30
C PRO A 409 2.58 -33.01 15.01
N PHE A 410 3.03 -33.17 13.77
CA PHE A 410 3.86 -34.28 13.31
C PHE A 410 5.04 -33.79 12.47
N ILE A 411 6.19 -34.45 12.61
CA ILE A 411 7.35 -34.31 11.73
C ILE A 411 7.38 -35.55 10.83
N PHE A 412 7.40 -35.33 9.52
CA PHE A 412 7.47 -36.39 8.51
C PHE A 412 8.93 -36.58 8.06
N ASN A 413 9.43 -37.80 8.14
CA ASN A 413 10.78 -38.16 7.69
C ASN A 413 10.75 -38.61 6.22
N GLU A 414 11.91 -38.53 5.56
CA GLU A 414 12.08 -38.98 4.17
C GLU A 414 11.74 -40.48 3.98
N ASP A 415 11.91 -41.27 5.05
CA ASP A 415 11.59 -42.71 5.11
C ASP A 415 10.07 -43.03 5.20
N LYS A 416 9.19 -42.06 4.89
CA LYS A 416 7.71 -42.19 4.98
C LYS A 416 7.18 -42.54 6.38
N THR A 417 7.98 -42.29 7.42
CA THR A 417 7.56 -42.40 8.83
C THR A 417 7.26 -41.02 9.39
N CYS A 418 6.36 -40.93 10.38
CA CYS A 418 6.13 -39.68 11.10
C CYS A 418 6.40 -39.84 12.60
N ILE A 419 6.85 -38.76 13.24
CA ILE A 419 7.09 -38.70 14.67
C ILE A 419 6.34 -37.49 15.21
N SER A 420 5.59 -37.66 16.31
CA SER A 420 5.02 -36.52 17.02
C SER A 420 6.03 -35.95 18.02
N PRO A 421 6.39 -34.66 17.94
CA PRO A 421 7.26 -34.00 18.93
C PRO A 421 6.71 -33.99 20.35
N LEU A 422 5.41 -34.27 20.53
CA LEU A 422 4.78 -34.41 21.84
C LEU A 422 5.01 -35.77 22.49
N LEU A 423 5.31 -36.80 21.70
CA LEU A 423 5.47 -38.18 22.17
C LEU A 423 6.94 -38.58 22.31
N ARG A 424 7.85 -37.81 21.73
CA ARG A 424 9.29 -38.06 21.84
C ARG A 424 10.05 -36.75 21.97
N CYS A 425 10.92 -36.66 22.97
CA CYS A 425 11.86 -35.56 23.08
C CYS A 425 12.81 -35.54 21.86
N LYS A 426 13.22 -34.33 21.44
CA LYS A 426 14.23 -34.14 20.39
C LYS A 426 15.56 -34.83 20.70
N ASN A 427 15.92 -34.96 21.98
CA ASN A 427 17.11 -35.71 22.37
C ASN A 427 16.84 -37.21 22.27
N VAL A 428 17.51 -37.88 21.33
CA VAL A 428 17.36 -39.31 21.04
C VAL A 428 17.65 -40.19 22.26
N ASN A 429 18.50 -39.72 23.18
CA ASN A 429 18.90 -40.44 24.39
C ASN A 429 17.93 -40.22 25.58
N CYS A 430 16.90 -39.38 25.41
CA CYS A 430 15.91 -39.11 26.44
C CYS A 430 14.63 -39.92 26.19
N SER A 431 14.15 -40.62 27.22
CA SER A 431 12.94 -41.44 27.16
C SER A 431 11.67 -40.72 27.64
N SER A 432 11.75 -39.43 27.98
CA SER A 432 10.59 -38.63 28.41
C SER A 432 9.64 -38.38 27.24
N GLN A 433 8.34 -38.56 27.48
CA GLN A 433 7.28 -38.11 26.58
C GLN A 433 6.72 -36.78 27.09
N PRO A 434 6.87 -35.67 26.35
CA PRO A 434 6.35 -34.38 26.78
C PRO A 434 4.86 -34.37 27.14
N ILE A 435 4.04 -35.14 26.43
CA ILE A 435 2.57 -35.19 26.62
C ILE A 435 2.14 -35.75 27.97
N ASP A 436 2.97 -36.54 28.65
CA ASP A 436 2.67 -37.07 29.98
C ASP A 436 2.75 -35.96 31.05
N HIS A 437 3.52 -34.91 30.77
CA HIS A 437 3.68 -33.75 31.64
C HIS A 437 2.71 -32.61 31.27
N VAL A 438 1.40 -32.90 31.20
CA VAL A 438 0.36 -31.95 30.76
C VAL A 438 0.38 -30.64 31.55
N VAL A 439 0.51 -30.70 32.89
CA VAL A 439 0.52 -29.51 33.75
C VAL A 439 1.70 -28.60 33.41
N TYR A 440 2.86 -29.19 33.11
CA TYR A 440 4.05 -28.45 32.69
C TYR A 440 3.85 -27.80 31.32
N LEU A 441 3.32 -28.55 30.34
CA LEU A 441 3.00 -28.01 29.02
C LEU A 441 1.97 -26.88 29.09
N ARG A 442 0.92 -27.01 29.92
CA ARG A 442 -0.08 -25.98 30.16
C ARG A 442 0.53 -24.70 30.73
N ASN A 443 1.45 -24.83 31.68
CA ASN A 443 2.16 -23.68 32.25
C ASN A 443 3.05 -22.99 31.20
N ARG A 444 3.79 -23.76 30.40
CA ARG A 444 4.63 -23.22 29.30
C ARG A 444 3.79 -22.53 28.23
N LEU A 445 2.67 -23.13 27.85
CA LEU A 445 1.70 -22.58 26.92
C LEU A 445 1.14 -21.25 27.42
N THR A 446 0.77 -21.19 28.70
CA THR A 446 0.29 -19.95 29.35
C THR A 446 1.35 -18.84 29.30
N LEU A 447 2.62 -19.17 29.57
CA LEU A 447 3.71 -18.19 29.49
C LEU A 447 3.91 -17.66 28.07
N MET A 448 3.83 -18.53 27.06
CA MET A 448 3.94 -18.15 25.65
C MET A 448 2.77 -17.27 25.21
N ILE A 449 1.54 -17.64 25.56
CA ILE A 449 0.34 -16.85 25.28
C ILE A 449 0.45 -15.47 25.94
N ASN A 450 0.85 -15.42 27.22
CA ASN A 450 1.08 -14.15 27.91
C ASN A 450 2.16 -13.30 27.24
N LYS A 451 3.22 -13.91 26.68
CA LYS A 451 4.24 -13.20 25.92
C LYS A 451 3.67 -12.58 24.64
N ALA A 452 2.87 -13.33 23.88
CA ALA A 452 2.20 -12.83 22.67
C ALA A 452 1.20 -11.70 22.98
N ILE A 453 0.37 -11.87 24.01
CA ILE A 453 -0.57 -10.85 24.49
C ILE A 453 0.18 -9.59 24.94
N ARG A 454 1.26 -9.73 25.72
CA ARG A 454 2.09 -8.58 26.12
C ARG A 454 2.71 -7.87 24.91
N ARG A 455 3.17 -8.61 23.89
CA ARG A 455 3.73 -8.02 22.67
C ARG A 455 2.69 -7.17 21.93
N TYR A 456 1.46 -7.64 21.85
CA TYR A 456 0.32 -6.88 21.30
C TYR A 456 0.04 -5.61 22.13
N TYR A 457 -0.16 -5.75 23.45
CA TYR A 457 -0.49 -4.61 24.31
C TYR A 457 0.67 -3.62 24.54
N GLN A 458 1.91 -3.98 24.18
CA GLN A 458 3.00 -3.00 24.13
C GLN A 458 2.75 -1.91 23.08
N ASN A 459 1.92 -2.21 22.07
CA ASN A 459 1.46 -1.32 21.00
C ASN A 459 2.61 -0.53 20.33
N TRP A 460 3.63 -1.26 19.90
CA TRP A 460 4.71 -0.65 19.13
C TRP A 460 4.21 -0.26 17.75
N LEU A 461 4.36 1.02 17.44
CA LEU A 461 4.08 1.62 16.15
C LEU A 461 5.39 1.89 15.42
N ARG A 462 5.45 1.57 14.13
CA ARG A 462 6.55 1.94 13.23
C ARG A 462 6.02 2.71 12.04
N CYS A 463 6.87 3.47 11.38
CA CYS A 463 6.55 4.13 10.11
C CYS A 463 6.31 3.09 9.00
N ASP A 464 5.32 3.28 8.14
CA ASP A 464 5.08 2.41 6.98
C ASP A 464 6.20 2.53 5.93
N ASP A 465 6.75 3.74 5.77
CA ASP A 465 7.90 4.00 4.94
C ASP A 465 9.21 3.77 5.71
N ASP A 466 9.50 2.51 6.02
CA ASP A 466 10.73 2.06 6.68
C ASP A 466 12.00 2.35 5.83
N THR A 467 11.86 2.79 4.57
CA THR A 467 12.97 3.15 3.67
C THR A 467 13.44 4.59 3.91
N CYS A 468 12.49 5.49 4.13
CA CYS A 468 12.79 6.91 4.36
C CYS A 468 12.73 7.29 5.85
N CYS A 469 12.09 6.49 6.71
CA CYS A 469 11.87 6.82 8.10
C CYS A 469 11.81 5.56 8.98
N ALA A 470 12.85 5.33 9.79
CA ALA A 470 12.91 4.23 10.76
C ALA A 470 12.24 4.59 12.11
N PHE A 471 11.27 5.50 12.09
CA PHE A 471 10.65 6.01 13.31
C PHE A 471 9.79 4.94 13.97
N ARG A 472 10.05 4.69 15.26
CA ARG A 472 9.38 3.70 16.08
C ARG A 472 8.97 4.32 17.41
N THR A 473 7.71 4.18 17.78
CA THR A 473 7.15 4.78 19.00
C THR A 473 6.11 3.88 19.64
N ARG A 474 5.85 4.06 20.93
CA ARG A 474 4.68 3.51 21.62
C ARG A 474 3.58 4.55 21.82
N GLN A 475 3.94 5.82 21.63
CA GLN A 475 3.00 6.92 21.77
C GLN A 475 2.16 7.00 20.51
N THR A 476 0.86 6.91 20.67
CA THR A 476 -0.11 7.07 19.59
C THR A 476 -0.29 8.56 19.31
N PRO A 477 0.14 9.09 18.15
CA PRO A 477 0.00 10.50 17.86
C PRO A 477 -1.44 10.83 17.45
N LEU A 478 -1.88 12.04 17.74
CA LEU A 478 -3.25 12.49 17.43
C LEU A 478 -3.46 12.82 15.95
N GLY A 479 -2.38 13.07 15.20
CA GLY A 479 -2.46 13.29 13.76
C GLY A 479 -2.94 12.02 13.06
N ILE A 480 -3.91 12.15 12.16
CA ILE A 480 -4.44 11.05 11.36
C ILE A 480 -4.17 11.36 9.88
N LEU A 481 -3.63 10.37 9.17
CA LEU A 481 -3.52 10.36 7.73
C LEU A 481 -4.37 9.20 7.19
N HIS A 482 -5.34 9.53 6.32
CA HIS A 482 -6.39 8.62 5.84
C HIS A 482 -7.20 7.94 6.97
N LYS A 483 -6.76 6.75 7.42
CA LYS A 483 -7.39 5.96 8.49
C LYS A 483 -6.44 5.64 9.65
N ARG A 484 -5.15 5.97 9.53
CA ARG A 484 -4.10 5.59 10.49
C ARG A 484 -3.37 6.81 11.04
N HIS A 485 -2.58 6.61 12.07
CA HIS A 485 -1.84 7.67 12.72
C HIS A 485 -0.74 8.22 11.81
N LEU A 486 -0.64 9.55 11.71
CA LEU A 486 0.41 10.21 10.95
C LEU A 486 1.76 10.01 11.66
N CYS A 487 2.78 9.61 10.91
CA CYS A 487 4.14 9.52 11.43
C CYS A 487 4.65 10.93 11.78
N THR A 488 4.97 11.15 13.07
CA THR A 488 5.44 12.45 13.56
C THR A 488 6.80 12.83 13.02
N SER A 489 7.66 11.85 12.71
CA SER A 489 9.00 12.12 12.19
C SER A 489 8.99 12.56 10.73
N CYS A 490 8.38 11.80 9.82
CA CYS A 490 8.43 12.14 8.39
C CYS A 490 7.25 13.03 7.93
N SER A 491 6.18 13.11 8.73
CA SER A 491 4.92 13.83 8.43
C SER A 491 4.30 13.50 7.06
N LYS A 492 4.66 12.34 6.48
CA LYS A 492 4.28 11.95 5.11
C LYS A 492 3.68 10.56 5.00
N SER A 493 4.01 9.67 5.93
CA SER A 493 3.55 8.29 5.95
C SER A 493 2.71 8.00 7.20
N GLU A 494 2.03 6.87 7.16
CA GLU A 494 1.24 6.35 8.27
C GLU A 494 2.12 5.54 9.23
N LEU A 495 1.71 5.48 10.49
CA LEU A 495 2.22 4.54 11.47
C LEU A 495 1.39 3.26 11.40
N ILE A 496 2.10 2.15 11.40
CA ILE A 496 1.58 0.79 11.40
C ILE A 496 1.95 0.11 12.71
N THR A 497 1.06 -0.75 13.19
CA THR A 497 1.35 -1.65 14.33
C THR A 497 2.40 -2.66 13.93
N GLU A 498 3.40 -2.86 14.80
CA GLU A 498 4.45 -3.87 14.60
C GLU A 498 3.93 -5.29 14.86
N TYR A 499 2.97 -5.42 15.77
CA TYR A 499 2.27 -6.66 16.07
C TYR A 499 0.78 -6.36 16.26
N ASP A 500 -0.03 -6.73 15.27
CA ASP A 500 -1.46 -6.42 15.23
C ASP A 500 -2.32 -7.50 15.92
N ASP A 501 -3.61 -7.20 15.99
CA ASP A 501 -4.63 -8.06 16.58
C ASP A 501 -4.86 -9.35 15.77
N ARG A 502 -4.75 -9.27 14.44
CA ARG A 502 -4.82 -10.44 13.54
C ARG A 502 -3.67 -11.41 13.81
N GLN A 503 -2.43 -10.93 13.92
CA GLN A 503 -1.24 -11.71 14.22
C GLN A 503 -1.33 -12.38 15.60
N LEU A 504 -1.89 -11.69 16.60
CA LEU A 504 -2.18 -12.31 17.89
C LEU A 504 -3.22 -13.43 17.75
N ASN A 505 -4.33 -13.19 17.06
CA ASN A 505 -5.37 -14.19 16.83
C ASN A 505 -4.83 -15.40 16.05
N LEU A 506 -4.03 -15.18 15.01
CA LEU A 506 -3.34 -16.24 14.25
C LEU A 506 -2.40 -17.04 15.15
N GLN A 507 -1.62 -16.39 16.02
CA GLN A 507 -0.75 -17.07 16.98
C GLN A 507 -1.54 -17.97 17.95
N LEU A 508 -2.69 -17.51 18.44
CA LEU A 508 -3.55 -18.30 19.33
C LEU A 508 -4.19 -19.49 18.61
N ARG A 509 -4.67 -19.27 17.36
CA ARG A 509 -5.22 -20.34 16.51
C ARG A 509 -4.17 -21.37 16.12
N PHE A 510 -2.95 -20.92 15.81
CA PHE A 510 -1.80 -21.78 15.56
C PHE A 510 -1.53 -22.69 16.76
N LEU A 511 -1.43 -22.12 17.97
CA LEU A 511 -1.24 -22.90 19.19
C LEU A 511 -2.38 -23.89 19.42
N LYS A 512 -3.63 -23.52 19.12
CA LYS A 512 -4.79 -24.42 19.20
C LYS A 512 -4.65 -25.60 18.23
N GLN A 513 -4.26 -25.33 16.98
CA GLN A 513 -4.11 -26.35 15.95
C GLN A 513 -3.01 -27.37 16.30
N LEU A 514 -1.95 -26.96 17.00
CA LEU A 514 -0.91 -27.88 17.47
C LEU A 514 -1.47 -29.06 18.29
N PHE A 515 -2.56 -28.84 19.04
CA PHE A 515 -3.17 -29.85 19.91
C PHE A 515 -4.44 -30.49 19.32
N ASN A 516 -4.82 -30.17 18.08
CA ASN A 516 -6.01 -30.74 17.45
C ASN A 516 -5.63 -31.66 16.29
N ILE A 517 -5.54 -32.96 16.56
CA ILE A 517 -5.16 -33.97 15.57
C ILE A 517 -6.20 -34.07 14.45
N ASP A 518 -7.49 -34.01 14.76
CA ASP A 518 -8.55 -34.20 13.76
C ASP A 518 -8.62 -33.02 12.78
N ALA A 519 -8.54 -31.79 13.30
CA ALA A 519 -8.41 -30.60 12.47
C ALA A 519 -7.12 -30.63 11.65
N TYR A 520 -6.03 -31.14 12.23
CA TYR A 520 -4.77 -31.31 11.50
C TYR A 520 -4.89 -32.36 10.39
N LYS A 521 -5.56 -33.50 10.63
CA LYS A 521 -5.79 -34.53 9.62
C LYS A 521 -6.63 -34.02 8.44
N ASN A 522 -7.66 -33.25 8.72
CA ASN A 522 -8.46 -32.59 7.67
C ASN A 522 -7.65 -31.57 6.87
N SER A 523 -6.57 -31.07 7.48
CA SER A 523 -5.66 -30.16 6.82
C SER A 523 -4.68 -30.91 5.92
N ILE A 524 -4.30 -32.18 6.19
CA ILE A 524 -3.18 -32.85 5.50
C ILE A 524 -3.53 -33.73 4.29
N ASN A 525 -2.60 -33.81 3.32
CA ASN A 525 -2.70 -34.72 2.17
C ASN A 525 -2.92 -36.19 2.59
N ARG A 526 -3.70 -36.93 1.79
CA ARG A 526 -4.10 -38.32 2.06
C ARG A 526 -2.94 -39.27 2.41
N THR A 527 -1.79 -39.13 1.76
CA THR A 527 -0.58 -39.93 2.05
C THR A 527 0.01 -39.66 3.44
N LYS A 528 -0.07 -38.42 3.94
CA LYS A 528 0.36 -38.07 5.29
C LYS A 528 -0.66 -38.52 6.35
N ILE A 529 -1.96 -38.48 6.03
CA ILE A 529 -3.02 -39.05 6.90
C ILE A 529 -2.73 -40.52 7.17
N GLU A 530 -2.44 -41.28 6.12
CA GLU A 530 -2.12 -42.72 6.25
C GLU A 530 -0.88 -42.96 7.12
N GLN A 531 0.13 -42.10 7.06
CA GLN A 531 1.32 -42.17 7.93
C GLN A 531 0.98 -41.87 9.40
N VAL A 532 0.16 -40.86 9.66
CA VAL A 532 -0.30 -40.51 11.01
C VAL A 532 -1.15 -41.65 11.60
N ASP A 533 -2.04 -42.24 10.81
CA ASP A 533 -2.86 -43.38 11.23
C ASP A 533 -2.02 -44.62 11.48
N ALA A 534 -1.02 -44.90 10.64
CA ALA A 534 -0.06 -45.97 10.86
C ALA A 534 0.72 -45.77 12.16
N TYR A 535 1.14 -44.53 12.45
CA TYR A 535 1.82 -44.19 13.69
C TYR A 535 0.95 -44.43 14.92
N PHE A 536 -0.31 -44.01 14.93
CA PHE A 536 -1.22 -44.30 16.06
C PHE A 536 -1.55 -45.79 16.21
N LYS A 537 -1.57 -46.57 15.12
CA LYS A 537 -1.74 -48.04 15.19
C LYS A 537 -0.58 -48.75 15.90
N THR A 538 0.61 -48.14 15.96
CA THR A 538 1.74 -48.70 16.73
C THR A 538 1.61 -48.50 18.24
N LEU A 539 0.71 -47.62 18.68
CA LEU A 539 0.48 -47.31 20.10
C LEU A 539 -0.69 -48.15 20.64
N SER A 540 -0.67 -48.45 21.95
CA SER A 540 -1.81 -49.14 22.58
C SER A 540 -3.05 -48.24 22.61
N VAL A 541 -4.23 -48.86 22.66
CA VAL A 541 -5.52 -48.15 22.68
C VAL A 541 -5.62 -47.23 23.90
N ASP A 542 -5.11 -47.66 25.06
CA ASP A 542 -5.16 -46.88 26.29
C ASP A 542 -4.19 -45.68 26.26
N VAL A 543 -3.01 -45.84 25.67
CA VAL A 543 -2.06 -44.75 25.45
C VAL A 543 -2.65 -43.72 24.48
N THR A 544 -3.25 -44.17 23.39
CA THR A 544 -3.92 -43.30 22.41
C THR A 544 -5.05 -42.51 23.07
N ARG A 545 -5.88 -43.13 23.91
CA ARG A 545 -6.95 -42.46 24.66
C ARG A 545 -6.41 -41.41 25.63
N SER A 546 -5.31 -41.71 26.33
CA SER A 546 -4.64 -40.78 27.24
C SER A 546 -4.10 -39.54 26.50
N ILE A 547 -3.47 -39.73 25.34
CA ILE A 547 -2.94 -38.66 24.50
C ILE A 547 -4.05 -37.71 24.04
N HIS A 548 -5.15 -38.26 23.51
CA HIS A 548 -6.28 -37.44 23.06
C HIS A 548 -6.90 -36.65 24.22
N LYS A 549 -7.00 -37.24 25.41
CA LYS A 549 -7.47 -36.54 26.61
C LYS A 549 -6.55 -35.37 26.99
N ASN A 550 -5.24 -35.61 27.01
CA ASN A 550 -4.23 -34.61 27.37
C ASN A 550 -4.18 -33.46 26.36
N MET A 551 -4.24 -33.76 25.07
CA MET A 551 -4.34 -32.75 24.00
C MET A 551 -5.63 -31.94 24.09
N THR A 552 -6.76 -32.60 24.37
CA THR A 552 -8.05 -31.93 24.57
C THR A 552 -7.99 -30.95 25.75
N GLU A 553 -7.34 -31.31 26.87
CA GLU A 553 -7.17 -30.41 28.01
C GLU A 553 -6.38 -29.14 27.62
N LEU A 554 -5.29 -29.30 26.86
CA LEU A 554 -4.48 -28.18 26.38
C LEU A 554 -5.26 -27.31 25.38
N GLN A 555 -6.05 -27.92 24.50
CA GLN A 555 -6.92 -27.20 23.57
C GLN A 555 -7.97 -26.37 24.31
N LEU A 556 -8.68 -26.95 25.28
CA LEU A 556 -9.68 -26.26 26.09
C LEU A 556 -9.08 -25.07 26.87
N HIS A 557 -7.83 -25.20 27.31
CA HIS A 557 -7.11 -24.10 27.96
C HIS A 557 -6.91 -22.91 27.00
N ILE A 558 -6.55 -23.17 25.74
CA ILE A 558 -6.42 -22.12 24.71
C ILE A 558 -7.79 -21.53 24.35
N ASP A 559 -8.82 -22.37 24.21
CA ASP A 559 -10.18 -21.93 23.86
C ASP A 559 -10.75 -20.97 24.89
N ARG A 560 -10.53 -21.21 26.19
CA ARG A 560 -10.91 -20.27 27.26
C ARG A 560 -10.24 -18.90 27.13
N ILE A 561 -9.05 -18.84 26.54
CA ILE A 561 -8.33 -17.58 26.32
C ILE A 561 -8.84 -16.91 25.04
N ILE A 562 -9.03 -17.68 23.96
CA ILE A 562 -9.58 -17.17 22.70
C ILE A 562 -10.97 -16.58 22.92
N GLN A 563 -11.83 -17.22 23.73
CA GLN A 563 -13.17 -16.73 24.08
C GLN A 563 -13.18 -15.35 24.74
N LYS A 564 -12.06 -14.90 25.33
CA LYS A 564 -11.91 -13.56 25.89
C LYS A 564 -11.46 -12.52 24.86
N SER A 565 -11.11 -12.94 23.65
CA SER A 565 -10.65 -12.06 22.58
C SER A 565 -11.83 -11.44 21.82
N GLY A 566 -11.62 -10.25 21.25
CA GLY A 566 -12.61 -9.60 20.38
C GLY A 566 -12.92 -10.35 19.09
N TYR A 567 -12.12 -11.36 18.71
CA TYR A 567 -12.36 -12.23 17.56
C TYR A 567 -13.25 -13.44 17.90
N ALA A 568 -13.61 -13.65 19.17
CA ALA A 568 -14.45 -14.77 19.58
C ALA A 568 -15.92 -14.57 19.21
N GLU A 569 -16.38 -13.32 19.16
CA GLU A 569 -17.78 -12.98 18.97
C GLU A 569 -17.92 -11.94 17.85
N VAL A 570 -18.72 -12.27 16.85
CA VAL A 570 -19.18 -11.30 15.85
C VAL A 570 -20.62 -10.94 16.20
N CYS A 571 -20.80 -9.76 16.79
CA CYS A 571 -22.11 -9.29 17.23
C CYS A 571 -22.96 -8.85 16.03
N ILE A 572 -23.73 -9.80 15.48
CA ILE A 572 -24.61 -9.59 14.31
C ILE A 572 -25.62 -8.45 14.56
N SER A 573 -26.14 -8.33 15.78
CA SER A 573 -27.05 -7.24 16.13
C SER A 573 -26.40 -5.87 15.97
N ASN A 574 -25.13 -5.70 16.34
CA ASN A 574 -24.43 -4.43 16.16
C ASN A 574 -24.17 -4.13 14.68
N LEU A 575 -23.86 -5.15 13.89
CA LEU A 575 -23.61 -5.01 12.45
C LEU A 575 -24.85 -4.48 11.72
N PHE A 576 -26.03 -4.99 12.08
CA PHE A 576 -27.29 -4.63 11.43
C PHE A 576 -28.10 -3.56 12.17
N ALA A 577 -27.71 -3.16 13.39
CA ALA A 577 -28.45 -2.17 14.19
C ALA A 577 -28.72 -0.87 13.41
N GLN A 578 -27.76 -0.41 12.59
CA GLN A 578 -27.92 0.82 11.82
C GLN A 578 -28.89 0.70 10.62
N PHE A 579 -29.21 -0.52 10.18
CA PHE A 579 -30.20 -0.75 9.12
C PHE A 579 -31.63 -0.72 9.68
N TYR A 580 -31.85 -1.16 10.92
CA TYR A 580 -33.19 -1.21 11.53
C TYR A 580 -33.70 0.13 12.07
N PHE A 581 -32.83 1.10 12.36
CA PHE A 581 -33.25 2.42 12.85
C PHE A 581 -33.67 3.42 11.75
N ASN A 582 -33.56 3.04 10.47
CA ASN A 582 -33.97 3.87 9.32
C ASN A 582 -35.09 3.23 8.47
N ALA A 583 -35.72 2.16 8.95
CA ALA A 583 -36.88 1.53 8.32
C ALA A 583 -38.19 2.16 8.80
#